data_AF-A0A017SBR1-F1
#
_entry.id   AF-A0A017SBR1-F1
#
_cell.length_a   1.000
_cell.length_b   1.000
_cell.length_c   1.000
_cell.angle_alpha   90.00
_cell.angle_beta   90.00
_cell.angle_gamma   90.00
#
_symmetry.space_group_name_H-M   'P 1'
#
loop_
_entity.id
_entity.type
_entity.pdbx_description
1 polymer ?
#
loop_
_entity_poly.entity_id
_entity_poly.type
_entity_poly.pdbx_seq_one_letter_code
_entity_poly.pdbx_strand_id
1 'polypeptide(L)'
;MPKSSRSQNSAGKTCRCLSLRCLSIFAIFLALFSALYSYLNARLEQFYIFEPGQLHDVSQRAIAAHGNDTRSVVNYIVSELDQKVPSQFVNKEEEWVFNNAGGAMGAMYIIHASITEYLIVFGTAIGTEGHTGRHTADDYFNILQGTQLAYVPGSYEPEVYPQGTVHHLRRGEVKQYKMEESCFALEYARGWIPPMLFFGYADTFSSTLDFPTLWATSRITGREMIKNLLQMKL
;
A
#
# COMPACT_ATOMS: atom_id res chain seq x y z
N MET A 1 -6.64 77.91 -24.56
CA MET A 1 -6.90 76.59 -25.19
C MET A 1 -5.97 76.43 -26.39
N PRO A 2 -5.40 75.25 -26.73
CA PRO A 2 -5.48 73.95 -26.05
C PRO A 2 -4.14 73.19 -25.83
N LYS A 3 -4.23 72.18 -24.95
CA LYS A 3 -3.55 70.86 -24.90
C LYS A 3 -2.10 70.68 -24.42
N SER A 4 -1.99 69.64 -23.56
CA SER A 4 -0.84 68.75 -23.25
C SER A 4 -0.32 68.95 -21.81
N SER A 5 -0.21 67.98 -20.90
CA SER A 5 -0.26 66.51 -20.98
C SER A 5 -0.53 65.85 -19.62
N ARG A 6 -1.03 64.61 -19.73
CA ARG A 6 -1.14 63.46 -18.80
C ARG A 6 -0.34 63.47 -17.49
N SER A 7 -0.99 62.91 -16.47
CA SER A 7 -0.41 61.84 -15.65
C SER A 7 -1.51 60.92 -15.13
N GLN A 8 -1.76 59.81 -15.83
CA GLN A 8 -2.44 58.64 -15.28
C GLN A 8 -1.40 57.81 -14.55
N ASN A 9 -1.47 57.76 -13.22
CA ASN A 9 -0.75 56.76 -12.44
C ASN A 9 -1.52 55.43 -12.54
N SER A 10 -1.15 54.59 -13.50
CA SER A 10 -1.51 53.18 -13.47
C SER A 10 -0.68 52.49 -12.38
N ALA A 11 -1.31 52.16 -11.25
CA ALA A 11 -0.74 51.26 -10.27
C ALA A 11 -0.40 49.93 -10.97
N GLY A 12 0.90 49.68 -11.14
CA GLY A 12 1.42 48.45 -11.70
C GLY A 12 0.92 47.26 -10.88
N LYS A 13 0.20 46.37 -11.55
CA LYS A 13 -0.08 45.02 -11.05
C LYS A 13 1.27 44.31 -10.91
N THR A 14 1.77 44.20 -9.68
CA THR A 14 2.94 43.39 -9.35
C THR A 14 2.56 41.93 -9.52
N CYS A 15 2.74 41.43 -10.75
CA CYS A 15 2.72 40.00 -11.02
C CYS A 15 3.91 39.39 -10.27
N ARG A 16 3.65 38.62 -9.20
CA ARG A 16 4.67 37.89 -8.44
C ARG A 16 5.30 36.84 -9.37
N CYS A 17 6.32 37.25 -10.12
CA CYS A 17 7.28 36.33 -10.71
C CYS A 17 7.90 35.52 -9.57
N LEU A 18 7.76 34.19 -9.59
CA LEU A 18 8.67 33.33 -8.85
C LEU A 18 10.10 33.77 -9.21
N SER A 19 10.84 34.27 -8.23
CA SER A 19 12.22 34.71 -8.43
C SER A 19 13.03 33.60 -9.09
N LEU A 20 13.85 33.93 -10.09
CA LEU A 20 14.79 33.00 -10.74
C LEU A 20 15.60 32.20 -9.71
N ARG A 21 15.90 32.77 -8.54
CA ARG A 21 16.57 32.08 -7.43
C ARG A 21 15.72 30.95 -6.83
N CYS A 22 14.41 31.16 -6.65
CA CYS A 22 13.51 30.12 -6.15
C CYS A 22 13.38 28.96 -7.16
N LEU A 23 13.31 29.29 -8.46
CA LEU A 23 13.31 28.29 -9.53
C LEU A 23 14.60 27.47 -9.55
N SER A 24 15.77 28.11 -9.42
CA SER A 24 17.05 27.42 -9.35
C SER A 24 17.18 26.52 -8.11
N ILE A 25 16.78 27.00 -6.93
CA ILE A 25 16.80 26.18 -5.70
C ILE A 25 15.88 24.97 -5.84
N PHE A 26 14.67 25.17 -6.37
CA PHE A 26 13.73 24.08 -6.61
C PHE A 26 14.27 23.06 -7.62
N ALA A 27 14.89 23.51 -8.71
CA ALA A 27 15.49 22.63 -9.70
C ALA A 27 16.64 21.79 -9.11
N ILE A 28 17.49 22.39 -8.29
CA ILE A 28 18.58 21.67 -7.58
C ILE A 28 17.99 20.64 -6.62
N PHE A 29 17.01 21.03 -5.81
CA PHE A 29 16.34 20.11 -4.89
C PHE A 29 15.71 18.92 -5.64
N LEU A 30 14.98 19.19 -6.73
CA LEU A 30 14.35 18.15 -7.54
C LEU A 30 15.39 17.21 -8.16
N ALA A 31 16.52 17.74 -8.64
CA ALA A 31 17.60 16.93 -9.19
C ALA A 31 18.24 16.03 -8.13
N LEU A 32 18.55 16.57 -6.95
CA LEU A 32 19.12 15.80 -5.83
C LEU A 32 18.14 14.75 -5.31
N PHE A 33 16.87 15.11 -5.15
CA PHE A 33 15.82 14.20 -4.73
C PHE A 33 15.62 13.07 -5.76
N SER A 34 15.56 13.41 -7.05
CA SER A 34 15.42 12.43 -8.14
C SER A 34 16.63 11.48 -8.21
N ALA A 35 17.85 12.01 -8.03
CA ALA A 35 19.06 11.18 -7.97
C ALA A 35 19.04 10.23 -6.77
N LEU A 36 18.70 10.73 -5.57
CA LEU A 36 18.59 9.91 -4.36
C LEU A 36 17.49 8.85 -4.49
N TYR A 37 16.30 9.24 -4.95
CA TYR A 37 15.20 8.33 -5.19
C TYR A 37 15.59 7.25 -6.19
N SER A 38 16.21 7.61 -7.31
CA SER A 38 16.65 6.64 -8.33
C SER A 38 17.70 5.68 -7.75
N TYR A 39 18.64 6.19 -6.95
CA TYR A 39 19.66 5.37 -6.27
C TYR A 39 19.04 4.36 -5.28
N LEU A 40 18.10 4.80 -4.44
CA LEU A 40 17.42 3.93 -3.48
C LEU A 40 16.49 2.94 -4.20
N ASN A 41 15.75 3.40 -5.20
CA ASN A 41 14.83 2.58 -5.99
C ASN A 41 15.56 1.43 -6.71
N ALA A 42 16.76 1.69 -7.24
CA ALA A 42 17.60 0.67 -7.86
C ALA A 42 18.12 -0.39 -6.89
N ARG A 43 17.98 -0.17 -5.57
CA ARG A 43 18.49 -1.05 -4.52
C ARG A 43 17.40 -1.50 -3.55
N LEU A 44 16.12 -1.42 -3.93
CA LEU A 44 15.01 -1.77 -3.04
C LEU A 44 15.16 -3.19 -2.45
N GLU A 45 15.64 -4.13 -3.27
CA GLU A 45 15.93 -5.52 -2.89
C GLU A 45 16.76 -5.67 -1.62
N GLN A 46 17.69 -4.75 -1.33
CA GLN A 46 18.55 -4.86 -0.15
C GLN A 46 17.81 -4.55 1.16
N PHE A 47 16.67 -3.87 1.08
CA PHE A 47 15.86 -3.49 2.24
C PHE A 47 14.88 -4.59 2.62
N TYR A 48 14.50 -5.42 1.65
CA TYR A 48 13.49 -6.45 1.84
C TYR A 48 13.87 -7.49 2.90
N ILE A 49 12.87 -7.91 3.66
CA ILE A 49 12.95 -8.92 4.71
C ILE A 49 12.31 -10.22 4.22
N PHE A 50 11.26 -10.12 3.42
CA PHE A 50 10.49 -11.26 2.96
C PHE A 50 10.71 -11.51 1.48
N GLU A 51 10.58 -12.77 1.08
CA GLU A 51 10.62 -13.16 -0.34
C GLU A 51 9.26 -13.72 -0.78
N PRO A 52 8.73 -13.34 -1.97
CA PRO A 52 7.43 -13.82 -2.44
C PRO A 52 7.33 -15.35 -2.45
N GLY A 53 8.40 -16.05 -2.86
CA GLY A 53 8.43 -17.52 -2.88
C GLY A 53 8.38 -18.13 -1.48
N GLN A 54 9.02 -17.50 -0.49
CA GLN A 54 8.97 -17.95 0.92
C GLN A 54 7.56 -17.77 1.50
N LEU A 55 6.92 -16.63 1.20
CA LEU A 55 5.55 -16.34 1.66
C LEU A 55 4.54 -17.29 1.02
N HIS A 56 4.69 -17.58 -0.27
CA HIS A 56 3.86 -18.57 -0.94
C HIS A 56 4.01 -19.97 -0.35
N ASP A 57 5.26 -20.42 -0.10
CA ASP A 57 5.53 -21.71 0.54
C ASP A 57 4.87 -21.84 1.92
N VAL A 58 5.00 -20.83 2.78
CA VAL A 58 4.39 -20.89 4.12
C VAL A 58 2.86 -20.85 4.03
N SER A 59 2.28 -20.10 3.10
CA SER A 59 0.84 -20.12 2.84
C SER A 59 0.36 -21.52 2.40
N GLN A 60 1.07 -22.19 1.47
CA GLN A 60 0.71 -23.55 1.05
C GLN A 60 0.76 -24.54 2.21
N ARG A 61 1.83 -24.51 3.02
CA ARG A 61 1.95 -25.40 4.18
C ARG A 61 0.88 -25.15 5.23
N ALA A 62 0.54 -23.89 5.48
CA ALA A 62 -0.52 -23.52 6.40
C ALA A 62 -1.89 -24.04 5.93
N ILE A 63 -2.22 -23.85 4.64
CA ILE A 63 -3.44 -24.38 4.02
C ILE A 63 -3.46 -25.91 4.07
N ALA A 64 -2.34 -26.58 3.77
CA ALA A 64 -2.25 -28.04 3.84
C ALA A 64 -2.48 -28.58 5.27
N ALA A 65 -2.03 -27.84 6.29
CA ALA A 65 -2.18 -28.25 7.69
C ALA A 65 -3.58 -27.97 8.26
N HIS A 66 -4.25 -26.90 7.80
CA HIS A 66 -5.45 -26.37 8.47
C HIS A 66 -6.67 -26.17 7.55
N GLY A 67 -6.51 -26.38 6.24
CA GLY A 67 -7.58 -26.26 5.25
C GLY A 67 -8.25 -24.89 5.28
N ASN A 68 -9.56 -24.88 5.48
CA ASN A 68 -10.39 -23.66 5.50
C ASN A 68 -10.52 -23.00 6.88
N ASP A 69 -9.81 -23.47 7.91
CA ASP A 69 -9.73 -22.78 9.20
C ASP A 69 -8.74 -21.60 9.11
N THR A 70 -9.23 -20.47 8.63
CA THR A 70 -8.42 -19.25 8.42
C THR A 70 -7.70 -18.78 9.68
N ARG A 71 -8.28 -18.95 10.86
CA ARG A 71 -7.61 -18.57 12.11
C ARG A 71 -6.36 -19.43 12.32
N SER A 72 -6.51 -20.75 12.18
CA SER A 72 -5.37 -21.68 12.31
C SER A 72 -4.33 -21.47 11.22
N VAL A 73 -4.74 -21.20 9.98
CA VAL A 73 -3.85 -20.85 8.87
C VAL A 73 -3.02 -19.59 9.19
N VAL A 74 -3.67 -18.51 9.62
CA VAL A 74 -2.98 -17.25 9.97
C VAL A 74 -2.03 -17.46 11.15
N ASN A 75 -2.47 -18.15 12.21
CA ASN A 75 -1.64 -18.46 13.36
C ASN A 75 -0.39 -19.28 12.98
N TYR A 76 -0.53 -20.25 12.08
CA TYR A 76 0.58 -21.04 11.56
C TYR A 76 1.60 -20.14 10.84
N ILE A 77 1.12 -19.28 9.93
CA ILE A 77 1.97 -18.36 9.16
C ILE A 77 2.76 -17.43 10.10
N VAL A 78 2.07 -16.75 11.02
CA VAL A 78 2.72 -15.82 11.96
C VAL A 78 3.75 -16.53 12.83
N SER A 79 3.44 -17.74 13.30
CA SER A 79 4.36 -18.54 14.13
C SER A 79 5.60 -18.99 13.36
N GLU A 80 5.44 -19.42 12.11
CA GLU A 80 6.56 -19.81 11.25
C GLU A 80 7.45 -18.61 10.88
N LEU A 81 6.85 -17.45 10.62
CA LEU A 81 7.60 -16.22 10.34
C LEU A 81 8.39 -15.79 11.58
N ASP A 82 7.81 -15.79 12.77
CA ASP A 82 8.49 -15.43 14.02
C ASP A 82 9.73 -16.30 14.31
N GLN A 83 9.75 -17.55 13.80
CA GLN A 83 10.89 -18.45 13.92
C GLN A 83 11.96 -18.24 12.84
N LYS A 84 11.57 -17.88 11.61
CA LYS A 84 12.46 -17.83 10.45
C LYS A 84 13.01 -16.44 10.16
N VAL A 85 12.28 -15.38 10.51
CA VAL A 85 12.77 -14.00 10.42
C VAL A 85 13.05 -13.46 11.82
N PRO A 86 13.96 -12.49 11.99
CA PRO A 86 14.17 -11.87 13.29
C PRO A 86 12.84 -11.36 13.87
N SER A 87 12.44 -11.91 15.03
CA SER A 87 11.14 -11.70 15.68
C SER A 87 10.73 -10.22 15.79
N GLN A 88 11.72 -9.31 15.88
CA GLN A 88 11.49 -7.88 15.90
C GLN A 88 10.75 -7.31 14.68
N PHE A 89 10.78 -8.00 13.54
CA PHE A 89 10.12 -7.62 12.29
C PHE A 89 8.70 -8.19 12.14
N VAL A 90 8.25 -9.02 13.08
CA VAL A 90 6.93 -9.66 13.06
C VAL A 90 6.09 -9.11 14.20
N ASN A 91 4.99 -8.44 13.87
CA ASN A 91 3.98 -8.02 14.82
C ASN A 91 3.05 -9.20 15.14
N LYS A 92 3.09 -9.66 16.39
CA LYS A 92 2.25 -10.75 16.91
C LYS A 92 0.96 -10.27 17.58
N GLU A 93 0.82 -8.96 17.77
CA GLU A 93 -0.40 -8.37 18.30
C GLU A 93 -1.46 -8.38 17.19
N GLU A 94 -2.42 -9.31 17.27
CA GLU A 94 -3.53 -9.47 16.31
C GLU A 94 -4.54 -8.30 16.43
N GLU A 95 -4.16 -7.15 15.89
CA GLU A 95 -4.98 -5.94 15.85
C GLU A 95 -5.67 -5.83 14.48
N TRP A 96 -6.95 -6.21 14.42
CA TRP A 96 -7.77 -6.07 13.22
C TRP A 96 -8.39 -4.68 13.12
N VAL A 97 -8.31 -4.10 11.91
CA VAL A 97 -8.95 -2.83 11.57
C VAL A 97 -9.68 -2.97 10.24
N PHE A 98 -10.79 -2.24 10.07
CA PHE A 98 -11.41 -2.13 8.75
C PHE A 98 -10.50 -1.34 7.79
N ASN A 99 -10.58 -1.70 6.52
CA ASN A 99 -9.89 -1.03 5.42
C ASN A 99 -10.91 -0.74 4.31
N ASN A 100 -11.06 0.53 3.97
CA ASN A 100 -11.93 1.02 2.91
C ASN A 100 -11.08 1.77 1.88
N ALA A 101 -10.99 1.23 0.67
CA ALA A 101 -10.22 1.82 -0.41
C ALA A 101 -10.69 1.35 -1.79
N GLY A 102 -10.76 2.28 -2.75
CA GLY A 102 -11.14 1.98 -4.13
C GLY A 102 -12.58 1.48 -4.29
N GLY A 103 -13.48 1.83 -3.37
CA GLY A 103 -14.85 1.33 -3.30
C GLY A 103 -14.98 -0.04 -2.62
N ALA A 104 -13.86 -0.72 -2.34
CA ALA A 104 -13.86 -1.98 -1.63
C ALA A 104 -13.74 -1.78 -0.11
N MET A 105 -14.26 -2.76 0.63
CA MET A 105 -14.21 -2.83 2.08
C MET A 105 -13.80 -4.22 2.53
N GLY A 106 -12.81 -4.29 3.40
CA GLY A 106 -12.38 -5.50 4.08
C GLY A 106 -11.87 -5.19 5.47
N ALA A 107 -11.24 -6.17 6.09
CA ALA A 107 -10.49 -6.01 7.33
C ALA A 107 -9.05 -6.45 7.11
N MET A 108 -8.13 -5.83 7.84
CA MET A 108 -6.72 -6.18 7.80
C MET A 108 -6.11 -6.36 9.18
N TYR A 109 -5.14 -7.25 9.26
CA TYR A 109 -4.22 -7.42 10.38
C TYR A 109 -2.78 -7.23 9.88
N ILE A 110 -2.07 -6.26 10.46
CA ILE A 110 -0.70 -5.91 10.08
C ILE A 110 0.31 -6.82 10.80
N ILE A 111 0.97 -7.69 10.03
CA ILE A 111 2.07 -8.56 10.50
C ILE A 111 3.41 -7.82 10.39
N HIS A 112 3.61 -7.00 9.36
CA HIS A 112 4.80 -6.17 9.17
C HIS A 112 4.46 -4.88 8.42
N ALA A 113 5.14 -3.78 8.76
CA ALA A 113 5.14 -2.58 7.94
C ALA A 113 6.47 -1.81 8.07
N SER A 114 7.04 -1.44 6.93
CA SER A 114 8.21 -0.58 6.75
C SER A 114 7.94 0.42 5.62
N ILE A 115 8.91 1.29 5.29
CA ILE A 115 8.81 2.20 4.15
C ILE A 115 8.87 1.44 2.82
N THR A 116 9.48 0.24 2.79
CA THR A 116 9.63 -0.54 1.55
C THR A 116 8.83 -1.84 1.48
N GLU A 117 8.21 -2.30 2.57
CA GLU A 117 7.39 -3.51 2.60
C GLU A 117 6.21 -3.40 3.56
N TYR A 118 5.13 -4.11 3.27
CA TYR A 118 4.23 -4.57 4.32
C TYR A 118 3.85 -6.02 4.10
N LEU A 119 3.47 -6.67 5.20
CA LEU A 119 2.84 -7.98 5.19
C LEU A 119 1.60 -7.89 6.06
N ILE A 120 0.44 -8.16 5.48
CA ILE A 120 -0.83 -8.14 6.18
C ILE A 120 -1.64 -9.39 5.86
N VAL A 121 -2.57 -9.74 6.74
CA VAL A 121 -3.72 -10.53 6.32
C VAL A 121 -4.81 -9.55 5.95
N PHE A 122 -5.33 -9.64 4.72
CA PHE A 122 -6.47 -8.85 4.26
C PHE A 122 -7.59 -9.78 3.80
N GLY A 123 -8.83 -9.38 4.03
CA GLY A 123 -9.96 -10.11 3.49
C GLY A 123 -11.30 -9.58 3.95
N THR A 124 -12.34 -10.31 3.59
CA THR A 124 -13.73 -10.03 3.93
C THR A 124 -14.43 -11.34 4.24
N ALA A 125 -15.32 -11.32 5.23
CA ALA A 125 -16.15 -12.47 5.56
C ALA A 125 -17.45 -12.52 4.73
N ILE A 126 -17.79 -11.46 4.00
CA ILE A 126 -19.09 -11.26 3.35
C ILE A 126 -19.00 -10.76 1.91
N GLY A 127 -17.81 -10.72 1.34
CA GLY A 127 -17.56 -10.25 -0.02
C GLY A 127 -17.20 -8.77 -0.12
N THR A 128 -16.60 -8.39 -1.26
CA THR A 128 -16.20 -7.02 -1.62
C THR A 128 -15.87 -6.90 -3.11
N GLU A 129 -15.96 -5.71 -3.67
CA GLU A 129 -15.48 -5.41 -5.02
C GLU A 129 -14.98 -3.97 -5.12
N GLY A 130 -14.01 -3.73 -6.00
CA GLY A 130 -13.51 -2.38 -6.20
C GLY A 130 -12.32 -2.27 -7.13
N HIS A 131 -11.73 -1.08 -7.14
CA HIS A 131 -10.52 -0.75 -7.88
C HIS A 131 -9.30 -1.17 -7.05
N THR A 132 -8.31 -1.84 -7.65
CA THR A 132 -7.12 -2.29 -6.91
C THR A 132 -6.25 -1.14 -6.41
N GLY A 133 -6.29 0.01 -7.10
CA GLY A 133 -5.36 1.11 -6.88
C GLY A 133 -4.18 1.03 -7.85
N ARG A 134 -3.49 2.16 -8.06
CA ARG A 134 -2.25 2.23 -8.84
C ARG A 134 -1.10 2.46 -7.88
N HIS A 135 -0.39 1.38 -7.54
CA HIS A 135 0.58 1.40 -6.45
C HIS A 135 2.02 1.58 -6.94
N THR A 136 2.84 2.12 -6.04
CA THR A 136 4.30 2.29 -6.19
C THR A 136 5.09 1.07 -5.72
N ALA A 137 4.40 -0.05 -5.51
CA ALA A 137 4.93 -1.32 -5.07
C ALA A 137 4.27 -2.46 -5.88
N ASP A 138 4.98 -3.58 -5.96
CA ASP A 138 4.41 -4.86 -6.39
C ASP A 138 3.63 -5.45 -5.22
N ASP A 139 2.49 -6.08 -5.49
CA ASP A 139 1.59 -6.61 -4.46
C ASP A 139 1.20 -8.07 -4.78
N TYR A 140 1.32 -8.94 -3.78
CA TYR A 140 1.14 -10.38 -3.90
C TYR A 140 0.08 -10.85 -2.91
N PHE A 141 -1.06 -11.29 -3.45
CA PHE A 141 -2.16 -11.84 -2.66
C PHE A 141 -2.09 -13.36 -2.71
N ASN A 142 -1.56 -13.98 -1.65
CA ASN A 142 -1.60 -15.43 -1.48
C ASN A 142 -2.97 -15.80 -0.90
N ILE A 143 -3.84 -16.39 -1.72
CA ILE A 143 -5.23 -16.66 -1.33
C ILE A 143 -5.26 -17.79 -0.29
N LEU A 144 -5.60 -17.45 0.95
CA LEU A 144 -5.64 -18.37 2.10
C LEU A 144 -6.99 -19.06 2.23
N GLN A 145 -8.08 -18.38 1.85
CA GLN A 145 -9.45 -18.90 1.87
C GLN A 145 -10.22 -18.24 0.74
N GLY A 146 -11.13 -18.99 0.11
CA GLY A 146 -12.08 -18.45 -0.87
C GLY A 146 -11.47 -18.28 -2.25
N THR A 147 -12.02 -17.34 -3.01
CA THR A 147 -11.60 -17.03 -4.38
C THR A 147 -11.60 -15.53 -4.61
N GLN A 148 -10.50 -15.02 -5.14
CA GLN A 148 -10.41 -13.66 -5.66
C GLN A 148 -10.55 -13.68 -7.18
N LEU A 149 -11.30 -12.72 -7.71
CA LEU A 149 -11.40 -12.43 -9.13
C LEU A 149 -10.65 -11.15 -9.43
N ALA A 150 -10.03 -11.07 -10.60
CA ALA A 150 -9.48 -9.83 -11.12
C ALA A 150 -9.85 -9.64 -12.59
N TYR A 151 -9.91 -8.38 -13.02
CA TYR A 151 -10.31 -8.03 -14.37
C TYR A 151 -9.57 -6.79 -14.87
N VAL A 152 -9.15 -6.84 -16.13
CA VAL A 152 -8.59 -5.70 -16.87
C VAL A 152 -9.50 -5.31 -18.04
N PRO A 153 -9.75 -4.01 -18.27
CA PRO A 153 -10.58 -3.56 -19.38
C PRO A 153 -10.13 -4.12 -20.74
N GLY A 154 -11.09 -4.66 -21.50
CA GLY A 154 -10.84 -5.24 -22.82
C GLY A 154 -10.70 -6.77 -22.82
N SER A 155 -10.58 -7.39 -21.64
CA SER A 155 -10.83 -8.83 -21.51
C SER A 155 -12.35 -9.09 -21.45
N TYR A 156 -12.78 -10.32 -21.75
CA TYR A 156 -14.18 -10.73 -21.58
C TYR A 156 -14.37 -11.75 -20.46
N GLU A 157 -13.28 -12.38 -20.01
CA GLU A 157 -13.27 -13.37 -18.93
C GLU A 157 -12.46 -12.82 -17.74
N PRO A 158 -12.86 -13.13 -16.50
CA PRO A 158 -12.08 -12.77 -15.33
C PRO A 158 -10.85 -13.66 -15.16
N GLU A 159 -9.81 -13.10 -14.56
CA GLU A 159 -8.76 -13.89 -13.92
C GLU A 159 -9.32 -14.47 -12.61
N VAL A 160 -9.09 -15.75 -12.36
CA VAL A 160 -9.65 -16.47 -11.20
C VAL A 160 -8.51 -17.00 -10.33
N TYR A 161 -8.50 -16.59 -9.07
CA TYR A 161 -7.49 -16.94 -8.08
C TYR A 161 -8.15 -17.68 -6.90
N PRO A 162 -8.29 -19.02 -6.98
CA PRO A 162 -8.81 -19.83 -5.87
C PRO A 162 -7.77 -19.97 -4.73
N GLN A 163 -8.20 -20.53 -3.59
CA GLN A 163 -7.33 -20.88 -2.47
C GLN A 163 -6.06 -21.61 -2.93
N GLY A 164 -4.93 -21.18 -2.37
CA GLY A 164 -3.62 -21.71 -2.69
C GLY A 164 -2.97 -21.09 -3.92
N THR A 165 -3.62 -20.15 -4.62
CA THR A 165 -2.99 -19.41 -5.73
C THR A 165 -2.47 -18.04 -5.29
N VAL A 166 -1.75 -17.36 -6.19
CA VAL A 166 -1.22 -16.02 -5.97
C VAL A 166 -1.72 -15.08 -7.05
N HIS A 167 -2.40 -14.02 -6.66
CA HIS A 167 -2.62 -12.87 -7.55
C HIS A 167 -1.45 -11.89 -7.37
N HIS A 168 -0.64 -11.74 -8.42
CA HIS A 168 0.44 -10.73 -8.47
C HIS A 168 -0.05 -9.49 -9.22
N LEU A 169 -0.28 -8.41 -8.48
CA LEU A 169 -0.54 -7.10 -9.05
C LEU A 169 0.80 -6.37 -9.19
N ARG A 170 1.22 -6.15 -10.43
CA ARG A 170 2.51 -5.49 -10.68
C ARG A 170 2.42 -4.01 -10.37
N ARG A 171 3.55 -3.47 -9.90
CA ARG A 171 3.70 -2.03 -9.66
C ARG A 171 3.23 -1.20 -10.85
N GLY A 172 2.36 -0.24 -10.55
CA GLY A 172 1.80 0.67 -11.52
C GLY A 172 0.68 0.08 -12.39
N GLU A 173 0.36 -1.21 -12.31
CA GLU A 173 -0.83 -1.78 -12.96
C GLU A 173 -2.09 -1.48 -12.14
N VAL A 174 -3.25 -1.62 -12.78
CA VAL A 174 -4.57 -1.45 -12.16
C VAL A 174 -5.50 -2.54 -12.66
N LYS A 175 -6.34 -3.05 -11.76
CA LYS A 175 -7.41 -3.98 -12.09
C LYS A 175 -8.68 -3.60 -11.34
N GLN A 176 -9.82 -4.11 -11.80
CA GLN A 176 -10.93 -4.36 -10.90
C GLN A 176 -10.64 -5.67 -10.17
N TYR A 177 -10.99 -5.76 -8.89
CA TYR A 177 -10.98 -7.03 -8.18
C TYR A 177 -12.30 -7.25 -7.46
N LYS A 178 -12.61 -8.52 -7.18
CA LYS A 178 -13.78 -8.94 -6.44
C LYS A 178 -13.46 -10.15 -5.58
N MET A 179 -13.96 -10.17 -4.37
CA MET A 179 -14.11 -11.36 -3.54
C MET A 179 -15.62 -11.55 -3.38
N GLU A 180 -16.22 -12.52 -4.06
CA GLU A 180 -17.69 -12.66 -4.09
C GLU A 180 -18.27 -12.93 -2.71
N GLU A 181 -17.61 -13.82 -1.96
CA GLU A 181 -18.02 -14.27 -0.63
C GLU A 181 -16.85 -14.11 0.35
N SER A 182 -16.80 -14.94 1.41
CA SER A 182 -15.69 -14.97 2.35
C SER A 182 -14.38 -15.32 1.64
N CYS A 183 -13.40 -14.41 1.70
CA CYS A 183 -12.09 -14.57 1.09
C CYS A 183 -11.05 -13.82 1.92
N PHE A 184 -9.91 -14.49 2.18
CA PHE A 184 -8.78 -13.92 2.91
C PHE A 184 -7.48 -14.27 2.20
N ALA A 185 -6.55 -13.32 2.19
CA ALA A 185 -5.23 -13.47 1.60
C ALA A 185 -4.14 -13.01 2.55
N LEU A 186 -2.97 -13.66 2.46
CA LEU A 186 -1.73 -13.08 2.95
C LEU A 186 -1.22 -12.14 1.86
N GLU A 187 -1.36 -10.85 2.11
CA GLU A 187 -1.03 -9.78 1.19
C GLU A 187 0.35 -9.22 1.53
N TYR A 188 1.23 -9.24 0.54
CA TYR A 188 2.60 -8.77 0.65
C TYR A 188 2.89 -7.75 -0.43
N ALA A 189 3.19 -6.52 -0.01
CA ALA A 189 3.66 -5.49 -0.91
C ALA A 189 5.14 -5.20 -0.72
N ARG A 190 5.84 -4.99 -1.83
CA ARG A 190 7.26 -4.61 -1.87
C ARG A 190 7.54 -3.50 -2.87
N GLY A 191 8.13 -2.42 -2.38
CA GLY A 191 8.28 -1.14 -3.09
C GLY A 191 7.93 0.02 -2.17
N TRP A 192 7.72 1.22 -2.68
CA TRP A 192 7.47 2.37 -1.80
C TRP A 192 6.06 2.31 -1.21
N ILE A 193 5.95 2.06 0.09
CA ILE A 193 4.67 1.90 0.79
C ILE A 193 3.97 3.23 1.13
N PRO A 194 4.65 4.28 1.64
CA PRO A 194 3.96 5.50 2.06
C PRO A 194 3.06 6.16 1.00
N PRO A 195 3.43 6.19 -0.30
CA PRO A 195 2.53 6.70 -1.34
C PRO A 195 1.24 5.87 -1.51
N MET A 196 1.22 4.59 -1.13
CA MET A 196 0.01 3.76 -1.19
C MET A 196 -1.02 4.17 -0.15
N LEU A 197 -0.60 4.74 0.99
CA LEU A 197 -1.50 5.15 2.07
C LEU A 197 -2.50 6.25 1.64
N PHE A 198 -2.16 7.06 0.64
CA PHE A 198 -3.11 8.04 0.08
C PHE A 198 -4.33 7.37 -0.52
N PHE A 199 -4.13 6.25 -1.23
CA PHE A 199 -5.22 5.43 -1.74
C PHE A 199 -5.95 4.72 -0.60
N GLY A 200 -5.19 4.12 0.33
CA GLY A 200 -5.74 3.40 1.49
C GLY A 200 -6.61 4.27 2.42
N TYR A 201 -6.44 5.59 2.42
CA TYR A 201 -7.26 6.51 3.21
C TYR A 201 -8.28 7.32 2.40
N ALA A 202 -8.28 7.21 1.07
CA ALA A 202 -9.10 8.06 0.21
C ALA A 202 -10.59 7.92 0.53
N ASP A 203 -11.10 6.69 0.65
CA ASP A 203 -12.51 6.45 0.95
C ASP A 203 -12.83 6.78 2.42
N THR A 204 -11.87 6.69 3.34
CA THR A 204 -12.10 7.18 4.71
C THR A 204 -12.36 8.68 4.73
N PHE A 205 -11.60 9.46 3.98
CA PHE A 205 -11.78 10.92 3.95
C PHE A 205 -12.93 11.39 3.06
N SER A 206 -13.36 10.59 2.07
CA SER A 206 -14.34 11.01 1.07
C SER A 206 -15.67 10.23 1.10
N SER A 207 -15.74 9.14 1.85
CA SER A 207 -16.92 8.27 1.94
C SER A 207 -17.31 7.96 3.38
N THR A 208 -16.52 7.14 4.10
CA THR A 208 -16.97 6.58 5.38
C THR A 208 -16.87 7.56 6.55
N LEU A 209 -15.91 8.48 6.50
CA LEU A 209 -15.60 9.43 7.59
C LEU A 209 -15.31 8.73 8.94
N ASP A 210 -14.85 7.48 8.91
CA ASP A 210 -14.51 6.69 10.09
C ASP A 210 -13.13 7.07 10.64
N PHE A 211 -13.07 8.20 11.33
CA PHE A 211 -11.85 8.69 11.98
C PHE A 211 -11.30 7.78 13.08
N PRO A 212 -12.13 7.07 13.89
CA PRO A 212 -11.63 6.04 14.79
C PRO A 212 -10.80 4.96 14.07
N THR A 213 -11.30 4.41 12.97
CA THR A 213 -10.55 3.43 12.16
C THR A 213 -9.31 4.05 11.54
N LEU A 214 -9.40 5.27 11.00
CA LEU A 214 -8.23 6.00 10.49
C LEU A 214 -7.12 6.12 11.54
N TRP A 215 -7.49 6.48 12.78
CA TRP A 215 -6.54 6.60 13.88
C TRP A 215 -5.92 5.25 14.23
N ALA A 216 -6.72 4.19 14.36
CA ALA A 216 -6.23 2.85 14.65
C ALA A 216 -5.22 2.40 13.58
N THR A 217 -5.58 2.51 12.30
CA THR A 217 -4.71 2.16 11.17
C THR A 217 -3.42 2.99 11.15
N SER A 218 -3.53 4.31 11.33
CA SER A 218 -2.37 5.21 11.34
C SER A 218 -1.42 4.92 12.50
N ARG A 219 -1.97 4.65 13.69
CA ARG A 219 -1.19 4.32 14.89
C ARG A 219 -0.45 2.99 14.71
N ILE A 220 -1.12 1.94 14.26
CA ILE A 220 -0.51 0.61 14.08
C ILE A 220 0.56 0.67 12.99
N THR A 221 0.22 1.21 11.81
CA THR A 221 1.16 1.34 10.68
C THR A 221 2.36 2.20 11.07
N GLY A 222 2.13 3.34 11.71
CA GLY A 222 3.20 4.23 12.18
C GLY A 222 4.09 3.58 13.23
N ARG A 223 3.52 2.85 14.20
CA ARG A 223 4.27 2.10 15.22
C ARG A 223 5.23 1.11 14.56
N GLU A 224 4.73 0.28 13.63
CA GLU A 224 5.55 -0.73 12.96
C GLU A 224 6.58 -0.09 12.02
N MET A 225 6.21 0.90 11.21
CA MET A 225 7.14 1.59 10.31
C MET A 225 8.28 2.28 11.06
N ILE A 226 7.98 3.00 12.15
CA ILE A 226 8.99 3.67 12.96
C ILE A 226 9.91 2.65 13.63
N LYS A 227 9.36 1.57 14.18
CA LYS A 227 10.12 0.50 14.81
C LYS A 227 11.10 -0.16 13.82
N ASN A 228 10.66 -0.45 12.60
CA ASN A 228 11.53 -1.00 11.54
C ASN A 228 12.61 0.00 11.09
N LEU A 229 12.26 1.28 10.94
CA LEU A 229 13.20 2.32 10.58
C LEU A 229 14.32 2.49 11.62
N LEU A 230 13.98 2.43 12.92
CA LEU A 230 14.96 2.46 14.01
C LEU A 230 15.90 1.25 14.02
N GLN A 231 15.51 0.16 13.36
CA GLN A 231 16.33 -1.04 13.18
C GLN A 231 17.09 -1.03 11.84
N MET A 232 17.19 0.13 11.19
CA MET A 232 17.87 0.33 9.91
C MET A 232 17.26 -0.47 8.75
N LYS A 233 15.98 -0.86 8.89
CA LYS A 233 15.19 -1.43 7.80
C LYS A 233 14.32 -0.35 7.22
N LEU A 234 14.57 -0.05 5.94
CA LEU A 234 13.83 0.98 5.21
C LEU A 234 12.43 0.47 4.95
#